data_AF-A0A1F5Z106-F1
#
_entry.id   AF-A0A1F5Z106-F1
#
_cell.length_a   1.000
_cell.length_b   1.000
_cell.length_c   1.000
_cell.angle_alpha   90.00
_cell.angle_beta   90.00
_cell.angle_gamma   90.00
#
_symmetry.space_group_name_H-M   'P 1'
#
loop_
_entity.id
_entity.type
_entity.pdbx_description
1 polymer ?
#
loop_
_entity_poly.entity_id
_entity_poly.type
_entity_poly.pdbx_seq_one_letter_code
_entity_poly.pdbx_strand_id
1 'polypeptide(L)' 'MNFQNKLILAPLAGITDSVFRRICRRHGADITWSEMVSADGLVHGTEKNARLLKFTAEERPP' A
#
# COMPACT_ATOMS: atom_id res chain seq x y z
N MET A 1 7.88 3.21 -13.97
CA MET A 1 6.53 3.49 -13.47
C MET A 1 6.22 4.96 -13.76
N ASN A 2 5.12 5.25 -14.47
CA ASN A 2 4.74 6.61 -14.84
C ASN A 2 3.63 7.13 -13.90
N PHE A 3 3.84 8.30 -13.31
CA PHE A 3 2.92 8.91 -12.33
C PHE A 3 2.08 10.06 -12.90
N GLN A 4 2.34 10.49 -14.14
CA GLN A 4 1.61 11.58 -14.76
C GLN A 4 0.13 11.22 -14.97
N ASN A 5 -0.76 12.13 -14.58
CA ASN A 5 -2.23 11.99 -14.69
C ASN A 5 -2.79 10.72 -14.04
N LYS A 6 -2.21 10.29 -12.90
CA LYS A 6 -2.66 9.12 -12.14
C LYS A 6 -3.39 9.53 -10.87
N LEU A 7 -4.49 8.85 -10.55
CA LEU A 7 -5.13 8.95 -9.25
C LEU A 7 -4.41 8.03 -8.27
N ILE A 8 -3.73 8.62 -7.30
CA ILE A 8 -2.85 7.89 -6.38
C ILE A 8 -3.44 7.94 -4.98
N LEU A 9 -3.60 6.78 -4.35
CA LEU A 9 -3.96 6.70 -2.93
C LEU A 9 -2.72 6.98 -2.07
N ALA A 10 -2.77 8.02 -1.24
CA ALA A 10 -1.68 8.37 -0.33
C ALA A 10 -1.45 7.29 0.75
N PRO A 11 -0.20 7.06 1.20
CA PRO A 11 0.09 6.14 2.30
C PRO A 11 -0.37 6.73 3.63
N LEU A 12 -1.20 5.99 4.37
CA LEU A 12 -1.77 6.43 5.65
C LEU A 12 -1.68 5.29 6.67
N ALA A 13 -0.86 5.45 7.71
CA ALA A 13 -0.70 4.44 8.75
C ALA A 13 -2.05 4.16 9.46
N GLY A 14 -2.37 2.88 9.65
CA GLY A 14 -3.62 2.40 10.21
C GLY A 14 -4.82 2.46 9.26
N ILE A 15 -4.67 2.97 8.03
CA ILE A 15 -5.77 3.15 7.08
C ILE A 15 -5.52 2.38 5.78
N THR A 16 -4.35 2.56 5.15
CA THR A 16 -4.05 1.95 3.84
C THR A 16 -3.61 0.50 3.94
N ASP A 17 -4.41 -0.35 4.58
CA ASP A 17 -4.24 -1.79 4.56
C ASP A 17 -4.62 -2.41 3.20
N SER A 18 -4.37 -3.70 3.00
CA SER A 18 -4.66 -4.38 1.73
C SER A 18 -6.14 -4.33 1.34
N VAL A 19 -7.06 -4.40 2.31
CA VAL A 19 -8.50 -4.37 2.02
C VAL A 19 -8.90 -2.98 1.50
N PHE A 20 -8.48 -1.93 2.20
CA PHE A 20 -8.77 -0.56 1.81
C PHE A 20 -8.17 -0.21 0.44
N ARG A 21 -6.91 -0.60 0.19
CA ARG A 21 -6.26 -0.38 -1.10
C ARG A 21 -7.00 -1.03 -2.26
N ARG A 22 -7.51 -2.25 -2.08
CA ARG A 22 -8.32 -2.95 -3.10
C ARG A 22 -9.65 -2.25 -3.36
N ILE A 23 -10.31 -1.73 -2.33
CA ILE A 23 -11.52 -0.91 -2.49
C ILE A 23 -11.18 0.32 -3.33
N CYS A 24 -10.14 1.06 -2.98
CA CYS A 24 -9.72 2.23 -3.75
C CYS A 24 -9.35 1.87 -5.21
N ARG A 25 -8.68 0.74 -5.43
CA ARG A 25 -8.35 0.24 -6.78
C ARG A 25 -9.61 0.00 -7.61
N ARG A 26 -10.63 -0.64 -7.04
CA ARG A 26 -11.94 -0.86 -7.67
C ARG A 26 -12.70 0.43 -7.96
N HIS A 27 -12.46 1.47 -7.17
CA HIS A 27 -13.10 2.78 -7.31
C HIS A 27 -12.26 3.80 -8.11
N GLY A 28 -11.23 3.36 -8.83
CA GLY A 28 -10.54 4.18 -9.81
C GLY A 28 -9.17 4.70 -9.39
N ALA A 29 -8.63 4.30 -8.24
CA ALA A 29 -7.21 4.54 -7.96
C ALA A 29 -6.35 3.77 -8.98
N ASP A 30 -5.44 4.46 -9.64
CA ASP A 30 -4.46 3.86 -10.55
C ASP A 30 -3.32 3.18 -9.79
N ILE A 31 -2.88 3.82 -8.70
CA ILE A 31 -1.73 3.40 -7.89
C ILE A 31 -2.12 3.48 -6.42
N THR A 32 -1.70 2.49 -5.63
CA THR A 32 -1.89 2.47 -4.18
C THR A 32 -0.57 2.21 -3.48
N TRP A 33 -0.43 2.73 -2.26
CA TRP A 33 0.74 2.51 -1.41
C TRP A 33 0.34 1.75 -0.15
N SER A 34 1.23 0.91 0.37
CA SER A 34 1.05 0.34 1.70
C SER A 34 1.01 1.42 2.77
N GLU A 35 0.68 1.02 3.99
CA GLU A 35 0.92 1.85 5.16
C GLU A 35 2.38 2.30 5.22
N MET A 36 2.63 3.41 5.92
CA MET A 36 3.97 3.87 6.20
C MET A 36 4.66 2.89 7.15
N VAL A 37 5.79 2.33 6.74
CA VAL A 37 6.57 1.35 7.51
C VAL A 37 7.92 1.95 7.87
N SER A 38 8.32 1.83 9.14
CA SER A 38 9.68 2.20 9.58
C SER A 38 10.72 1.28 8.95
N ALA A 39 11.76 1.86 8.34
CA ALA A 39 12.87 1.10 7.79
C ALA A 39 13.61 0.30 8.89
N ASP A 40 13.82 0.90 10.06
CA ASP A 40 14.42 0.21 11.21
C ASP A 40 13.52 -0.93 11.71
N GLY A 41 12.21 -0.67 11.76
CA GLY A 41 11.21 -1.68 12.08
C GLY A 41 11.09 -2.80 11.03
N LEU A 42 11.54 -2.57 9.80
CA LEU A 42 11.59 -3.60 8.76
C LEU A 42 12.83 -4.48 8.90
N VAL A 43 13.98 -3.90 9.27
CA VAL A 43 15.25 -4.63 9.45
C VAL A 43 15.26 -5.41 10.77
N HIS A 44 14.78 -4.80 11.84
CA HIS A 44 14.90 -5.33 13.21
C HIS A 44 13.57 -5.78 13.83
N GLY A 45 12.43 -5.52 13.17
CA GLY A 45 11.12 -5.74 13.76
C GLY A 45 10.58 -7.16 13.66
N THR A 46 9.40 -7.35 14.24
CA THR A 46 8.70 -8.64 14.36
C THR A 46 7.76 -8.91 13.16
N GLU A 47 7.17 -10.10 13.11
CA GLU A 47 6.15 -10.49 12.11
C GLU A 47 4.99 -9.48 11.96
N LYS A 48 4.70 -8.71 13.01
CA LYS A 48 3.68 -7.65 12.98
C LYS A 48 3.95 -6.62 11.89
N ASN A 49 5.21 -6.26 11.66
CA ASN A 49 5.60 -5.29 10.62
C ASN A 49 5.51 -5.91 9.22
N ALA A 50 5.77 -7.21 9.09
CA ALA A 50 5.61 -7.92 7.81
C ALA A 50 4.15 -7.94 7.33
N ARG A 51 3.17 -7.85 8.24
CA ARG A 51 1.75 -7.72 7.86
C ARG A 51 1.45 -6.44 7.09
N LEU A 52 2.12 -5.33 7.40
CA LEU A 52 1.93 -4.03 6.74
C LEU A 52 2.33 -4.08 5.25
N LEU A 53 3.25 -4.98 4.91
CA LEU A 53 3.75 -5.20 3.56
C LEU A 53 2.92 -6.21 2.76
N LYS A 54 1.88 -6.83 3.33
CA LYS A 54 1.05 -7.78 2.59
C LYS A 54 0.25 -7.06 1.51
N PHE A 55 0.28 -7.59 0.30
CA PHE A 55 -0.51 -7.12 -0.83
C PHE A 55 -0.97 -8.31 -1.69
N THR A 56 -1.99 -8.07 -2.51
CA THR A 56 -2.53 -9.03 -3.48
C THR A 56 -2.20 -8.60 -4.91
N ALA A 57 -2.41 -9.49 -5.89
CA ALA A 57 -2.18 -9.17 -7.30
C ALA A 57 -3.05 -8.00 -7.81
N GLU A 58 -4.23 -7.79 -7.21
CA GLU A 58 -5.14 -6.68 -7.52
C GLU A 58 -4.53 -5.31 -7.21
N GLU A 59 -3.59 -5.25 -6.27
CA GLU A 59 -2.94 -4.01 -5.84
C GLU A 59 -1.65 -3.72 -6.63
N ARG A 60 -1.21 -4.64 -7.50
CA ARG A 60 -0.01 -4.41 -8.29
C ARG A 60 -0.24 -3.25 -9.27
N PRO A 61 0.75 -2.34 -9.40
CA PRO A 61 0.71 -1.32 -10.43
C PRO A 61 0.58 -1.92 -11.83
N PRO A 62 -0.13 -1.24 -12.75
CA PRO A 62 -0.15 -1.61 -14.17
C PRO A 62 1.20 -1.41 -14.86
#